data_AF-A0A958LLZ2-F1
#
_entry.id   AF-A0A958LLZ2-F1
#
_cell.length_a   1.000
_cell.length_b   1.000
_cell.length_c   1.000
_cell.angle_alpha   90.00
_cell.angle_beta   90.00
_cell.angle_gamma   90.00
#
_symmetry.space_group_name_H-M   'P 1'
#
loop_
_entity.id
_entity.type
_entity.pdbx_description
1 polymer ?
#
loop_
_entity_poly.entity_id
_entity_poly.type
_entity_poly.pdbx_seq_one_letter_code
_entity_poly.pdbx_strand_id
1 'polypeptide(L)'
;ETYNLSDLIERSVNTLTHELIIEMTVVALVIIIFLLHIPSALVPIITLPTAVIISFILMYLMNVSANIMSLGGIAIAIGAMVDAAIVVVENCHKKLEEWRHSSQTTTMSEVIIGAIKEVGPASFYSLLVIAVSFLPIFALEAQEGRLFKPLAYTKTLAMLVASVLSITLVPALLIIFTRSKEFSKGPTWLTKTMNFIFSSNMKSEESHPISNFLFKIYGPAVDWVVDHRKKVVAIAVVMVLVTIPVYFKLGSEFMPPLNEGTILYMPTTMPGISVTEAQNLLQKQDEILKSFPEVLSVHGKAGRAATATDPAPLSMMETVVVLKDQREWRKVDRWYSFLPSFLHGPFKWITPDFMSWEELISEMNSKMKFPGLTNAWTLPIKGRIDMLTTGIRT
;
A
#
# COMPACT_ATOMS: atom_id res chain seq x y z
N GLU A 1 -10.87 22.41 -19.37
CA GLU A 1 -9.41 22.31 -19.17
C GLU A 1 -8.88 21.15 -20.01
N THR A 2 -7.69 21.28 -20.59
CA THR A 2 -7.11 20.27 -21.51
C THR A 2 -6.25 19.23 -20.80
N TYR A 3 -5.55 19.63 -19.73
CA TYR A 3 -4.77 18.74 -18.87
C TYR A 3 -4.61 19.39 -17.49
N ASN A 4 -4.94 18.67 -16.42
CA ASN A 4 -4.84 19.16 -15.04
C ASN A 4 -4.18 18.11 -14.14
N LEU A 5 -2.95 18.40 -13.69
CA LEU A 5 -2.18 17.52 -12.79
C LEU A 5 -2.78 17.43 -11.39
N SER A 6 -3.51 18.45 -10.94
CA SER A 6 -4.11 18.47 -9.60
C SER A 6 -5.10 17.32 -9.41
N ASP A 7 -5.86 16.97 -10.45
CA ASP A 7 -6.80 15.85 -10.40
C ASP A 7 -6.09 14.50 -10.14
N LEU A 8 -4.93 14.26 -10.76
CA LEU A 8 -4.13 13.07 -10.49
C LEU A 8 -3.57 13.10 -9.06
N ILE A 9 -3.10 14.25 -8.59
CA ILE A 9 -2.57 14.41 -7.22
C ILE A 9 -3.68 14.15 -6.19
N GLU A 10 -4.85 14.76 -6.35
CA GLU A 10 -6.00 14.59 -5.46
C GLU A 10 -6.50 13.14 -5.45
N ARG A 11 -6.66 12.51 -6.62
CA ARG A 11 -7.03 11.09 -6.72
C ARG A 11 -6.01 10.19 -6.03
N SER A 12 -4.73 10.45 -6.21
CA SER A 12 -3.66 9.66 -5.61
C SER A 12 -3.60 9.83 -4.09
N VAL A 13 -3.69 11.06 -3.59
CA VAL A 13 -3.73 11.36 -2.15
C VAL A 13 -4.99 10.78 -1.52
N ASN A 14 -6.15 10.89 -2.17
CA ASN A 14 -7.40 10.33 -1.67
C ASN A 14 -7.34 8.79 -1.62
N THR A 15 -6.77 8.16 -2.66
CA THR A 15 -6.56 6.70 -2.67
C THR A 15 -5.70 6.27 -1.51
N LEU A 16 -4.56 6.93 -1.28
CA LEU A 16 -3.66 6.58 -0.16
C LEU A 16 -4.28 6.86 1.19
N THR A 17 -5.00 7.98 1.34
CA THR A 17 -5.70 8.29 2.60
C THR A 17 -6.77 7.25 2.90
N HIS A 18 -7.52 6.83 1.87
CA HIS A 18 -8.49 5.76 1.97
C HIS A 18 -7.84 4.43 2.35
N GLU A 19 -6.76 4.02 1.68
CA GLU A 19 -6.04 2.79 2.00
C GLU A 19 -5.44 2.83 3.41
N LEU A 20 -4.86 3.95 3.85
CA LEU A 20 -4.36 4.11 5.22
C LEU A 20 -5.49 3.95 6.25
N ILE A 21 -6.68 4.49 5.99
CA ILE A 21 -7.85 4.33 6.87
C ILE A 21 -8.31 2.88 6.89
N ILE A 22 -8.35 2.20 5.73
CA ILE A 22 -8.68 0.78 5.64
C ILE A 22 -7.68 -0.05 6.43
N GLU A 23 -6.38 0.15 6.22
CA GLU A 23 -5.32 -0.57 6.94
C GLU A 23 -5.46 -0.38 8.44
N MET A 24 -5.60 0.86 8.92
CA MET A 24 -5.80 1.15 10.34
C MET A 24 -7.06 0.47 10.89
N THR A 25 -8.17 0.47 10.13
CA THR A 25 -9.44 -0.13 10.55
C THR A 25 -9.37 -1.64 10.57
N VAL A 26 -8.80 -2.26 9.54
CA VAL A 26 -8.61 -3.71 9.44
C VAL A 26 -7.69 -4.19 10.55
N VAL A 27 -6.57 -3.51 10.77
CA VAL A 27 -5.65 -3.82 11.87
C VAL A 27 -6.36 -3.68 13.23
N ALA A 28 -7.09 -2.59 13.47
CA ALA A 28 -7.84 -2.41 14.70
C ALA A 28 -8.87 -3.53 14.93
N LEU A 29 -9.58 -3.94 13.87
CA LEU A 29 -10.57 -5.02 13.91
C LEU A 29 -9.91 -6.37 14.23
N VAL A 30 -8.79 -6.69 13.57
CA VAL A 30 -8.02 -7.91 13.84
C VAL A 30 -7.54 -7.94 15.29
N ILE A 31 -7.00 -6.83 15.81
CA ILE A 31 -6.55 -6.68 17.20
C ILE A 31 -7.71 -6.94 18.18
N ILE A 32 -8.88 -6.33 17.94
CA ILE A 32 -10.06 -6.52 18.80
C ILE A 32 -10.51 -7.98 18.80
N ILE A 33 -10.50 -8.64 17.64
CA ILE A 33 -10.89 -10.05 17.50
C ILE A 33 -9.93 -10.97 18.24
N PHE A 34 -8.62 -10.74 18.19
CA PHE A 34 -7.63 -11.59 18.84
C PHE A 34 -7.52 -11.36 20.35
N LEU A 35 -7.60 -10.10 20.82
CA LEU A 35 -7.44 -9.79 22.24
C LEU A 35 -8.73 -9.99 23.04
N LEU A 36 -9.92 -9.85 22.43
CA LEU A 36 -11.25 -9.86 23.07
C LEU A 36 -11.40 -9.00 24.34
N HIS A 37 -10.45 -8.09 24.57
CA HIS A 37 -10.36 -7.16 25.69
C HIS A 37 -10.14 -5.76 25.13
N ILE A 38 -11.22 -4.99 25.04
CA ILE A 38 -11.25 -3.66 24.40
C ILE A 38 -10.19 -2.72 24.98
N PRO A 39 -9.94 -2.64 26.31
CA PRO A 39 -8.91 -1.74 26.85
C PRO A 39 -7.48 -2.10 26.41
N SER A 40 -7.18 -3.41 26.27
CA SER A 40 -5.88 -3.87 25.76
C SER A 40 -5.76 -3.60 24.27
N ALA A 41 -6.83 -3.80 23.51
CA ALA A 41 -6.89 -3.50 22.08
C ALA A 41 -6.75 -1.99 21.79
N LEU A 42 -7.22 -1.12 22.68
CA LEU A 42 -7.08 0.34 22.53
C LEU A 42 -5.62 0.81 22.55
N VAL A 43 -4.70 0.08 23.21
CA VAL A 43 -3.28 0.45 23.27
C VAL A 43 -2.65 0.53 21.86
N PRO A 44 -2.60 -0.54 21.05
CA PRO A 44 -2.06 -0.47 19.70
C PRO A 44 -2.89 0.42 18.77
N ILE A 45 -4.22 0.47 18.96
CA ILE A 45 -5.13 1.32 18.15
C ILE A 45 -4.80 2.81 18.33
N ILE A 46 -4.43 3.27 19.53
CA ILE A 46 -4.04 4.66 19.79
C ILE A 46 -2.58 4.91 19.39
N THR A 47 -1.71 3.93 19.60
CA THR A 47 -0.27 4.07 19.32
C THR A 47 0.00 4.25 17.82
N LEU A 48 -0.74 3.56 16.96
CA LEU A 48 -0.54 3.57 15.51
C LEU A 48 -0.77 4.96 14.88
N PRO A 49 -1.93 5.64 15.05
CA PRO A 49 -2.11 7.02 14.59
C PRO A 49 -1.10 7.99 15.20
N THR A 50 -0.74 7.80 16.47
CA THR A 50 0.24 8.65 17.15
C THR A 50 1.63 8.53 16.49
N ALA A 51 2.06 7.32 16.16
CA ALA A 51 3.32 7.07 15.46
C ALA A 51 3.31 7.73 14.06
N VAL A 52 2.20 7.59 13.34
CA VAL A 52 2.03 8.21 12.02
C VAL A 52 2.09 9.74 12.11
N ILE A 53 1.36 10.36 13.03
CA ILE A 53 1.37 11.82 13.22
C ILE A 53 2.78 12.33 13.54
N ILE A 54 3.49 11.66 14.46
CA ILE A 54 4.87 12.05 14.81
C ILE A 54 5.80 11.84 13.59
N SER A 55 5.59 10.81 12.78
CA SER A 55 6.36 10.62 11.54
C SER A 55 6.18 11.78 10.54
N PHE A 56 4.96 12.34 10.42
CA PHE A 56 4.72 13.53 9.59
C PHE A 56 5.45 14.77 10.11
N ILE A 57 5.56 14.93 11.44
CA ILE A 57 6.35 16.01 12.04
C ILE A 57 7.82 15.88 11.62
N LEU A 58 8.39 14.67 11.70
CA LEU A 58 9.77 14.43 11.26
C LEU A 58 9.96 14.62 9.76
N MET A 59 8.99 14.20 8.94
CA MET A 59 9.01 14.47 7.49
C MET A 59 9.06 15.96 7.18
N TYR A 60 8.27 16.76 7.89
CA TYR A 60 8.28 18.21 7.75
C TYR A 60 9.64 18.79 8.12
N LEU A 61 10.23 18.35 9.24
CA LEU A 61 11.58 18.80 9.66
C LEU A 61 12.68 18.41 8.67
N MET A 62 12.53 17.28 7.97
CA MET A 62 13.48 16.79 6.97
C MET A 62 13.17 17.25 5.53
N ASN A 63 12.17 18.12 5.34
CA ASN A 63 11.71 18.58 4.01
C ASN A 63 11.35 17.43 3.04
N VAL A 64 10.81 16.32 3.57
CA VAL A 64 10.31 15.22 2.74
C VAL A 64 8.89 15.55 2.30
N SER A 65 8.66 15.66 0.99
CA SER A 65 7.34 15.97 0.44
C SER A 65 6.35 14.82 0.64
N ALA A 66 5.08 15.16 0.82
CA ALA A 66 3.99 14.20 0.86
C ALA A 66 3.55 13.86 -0.57
N ASN A 67 3.95 12.69 -1.05
CA ASN A 67 3.62 12.13 -2.35
C ASN A 67 3.27 10.64 -2.22
N ILE A 68 2.96 9.99 -3.34
CA ILE A 68 2.56 8.58 -3.37
C ILE A 68 3.59 7.67 -2.72
N MET A 69 4.86 7.87 -3.06
CA MET A 69 5.96 7.05 -2.55
C MET A 69 6.20 7.30 -1.06
N SER A 70 6.18 8.55 -0.61
CA SER A 70 6.39 8.86 0.81
C SER A 70 5.25 8.32 1.68
N LEU A 71 3.99 8.47 1.25
CA LEU A 71 2.82 7.96 1.98
C LEU A 71 2.75 6.43 1.95
N GLY A 72 3.10 5.80 0.82
CA GLY A 72 3.25 4.35 0.74
C GLY A 72 4.26 3.78 1.74
N GLY A 73 5.29 4.55 2.10
CA GLY A 73 6.28 4.15 3.09
C GLY A 73 5.70 4.10 4.50
N ILE A 74 4.75 5.00 4.80
CA ILE A 74 3.97 4.96 6.03
C ILE A 74 3.01 3.77 6.03
N ALA A 75 2.32 3.50 4.91
CA ALA A 75 1.43 2.34 4.78
C ALA A 75 2.17 1.01 5.05
N ILE A 76 3.32 0.79 4.40
CA ILE A 76 4.19 -0.37 4.66
C ILE A 76 4.65 -0.41 6.13
N ALA A 77 4.89 0.75 6.73
CA ALA A 77 5.30 0.82 8.12
C ALA A 77 4.20 0.38 9.10
N ILE A 78 2.93 0.69 8.83
CA ILE A 78 1.81 0.42 9.75
C ILE A 78 1.77 -1.04 10.20
N GLY A 79 1.89 -1.99 9.27
CA GLY A 79 1.87 -3.41 9.59
C GLY A 79 2.97 -3.84 10.57
N ALA A 80 4.20 -3.36 10.36
CA ALA A 80 5.34 -3.70 11.21
C ALA A 80 5.36 -2.90 12.54
N MET A 81 4.84 -1.67 12.57
CA MET A 81 4.76 -0.87 13.80
C MET A 81 3.83 -1.50 14.83
N VAL A 82 2.73 -2.09 14.35
CA VAL A 82 1.68 -2.67 15.19
C VAL A 82 2.15 -3.94 15.90
N ASP A 83 2.95 -4.77 15.22
CA ASP A 83 3.49 -6.02 15.75
C ASP A 83 4.17 -5.81 17.12
N ALA A 84 5.05 -4.81 17.21
CA ALA A 84 5.76 -4.49 18.44
C ALA A 84 4.81 -4.11 19.61
N ALA A 85 3.71 -3.40 19.31
CA ALA A 85 2.73 -3.03 20.33
C ALA A 85 1.88 -4.24 20.75
N ILE A 86 1.47 -5.09 19.80
CA ILE A 86 0.70 -6.32 20.07
C ILE A 86 1.53 -7.26 20.93
N VAL A 87 2.78 -7.53 20.56
CA VAL A 87 3.68 -8.45 21.27
C VAL A 87 3.86 -8.05 22.74
N VAL A 88 3.98 -6.74 23.04
CA VAL A 88 4.06 -6.25 24.44
C VAL A 88 2.72 -6.43 25.17
N VAL A 89 1.60 -6.11 24.52
CA VAL A 89 0.26 -6.26 25.10
C VAL A 89 -0.06 -7.73 25.40
N GLU A 90 0.27 -8.63 24.48
CA GLU A 90 0.07 -10.07 24.58
C GLU A 90 0.92 -10.68 25.70
N ASN A 91 2.21 -10.34 25.77
CA ASN A 91 3.06 -10.81 26.87
C ASN A 91 2.55 -10.33 28.24
N CYS A 92 2.07 -9.08 28.33
CA CYS A 92 1.45 -8.58 29.55
C CYS A 92 0.18 -9.35 29.91
N HIS A 93 -0.66 -9.66 28.92
CA HIS A 93 -1.89 -10.46 29.12
C HIS A 93 -1.56 -11.85 29.66
N LYS A 94 -0.60 -12.53 29.04
CA LYS A 94 -0.16 -13.86 29.44
C LYS A 94 0.40 -13.89 30.86
N LYS A 95 1.28 -12.94 31.21
CA LYS A 95 1.82 -12.83 32.58
C LYS A 95 0.75 -12.47 33.61
N LEU A 96 -0.24 -11.66 33.25
CA LEU A 96 -1.38 -11.36 34.12
C LEU A 96 -2.29 -12.57 34.34
N GLU A 97 -2.49 -13.40 33.31
CA GLU A 97 -3.23 -14.65 33.39
C GLU A 97 -2.53 -15.65 34.30
N GLU A 98 -1.23 -15.91 34.06
CA GLU A 98 -0.39 -16.76 34.93
C GLU A 98 -0.43 -16.26 36.38
N TRP A 99 -0.31 -14.95 36.59
CA TRP A 99 -0.37 -14.34 37.91
C TRP A 99 -1.72 -14.55 38.59
N ARG A 100 -2.86 -14.44 37.89
CA ARG A 100 -4.19 -14.68 38.47
C ARG A 100 -4.41 -16.14 38.89
N HIS A 101 -3.79 -17.09 38.17
CA HIS A 101 -3.84 -18.50 38.52
C HIS A 101 -2.86 -18.86 39.65
N SER A 102 -1.77 -18.10 39.79
CA SER A 102 -0.85 -18.20 40.91
C SER A 102 -1.38 -17.44 42.13
N SER A 103 -1.38 -18.00 43.34
CA SER A 103 -1.78 -17.25 44.55
C SER A 103 -0.69 -16.28 45.05
N GLN A 104 -0.01 -15.57 44.14
CA GLN A 104 1.08 -14.65 44.47
C GLN A 104 0.55 -13.32 45.03
N THR A 105 1.27 -12.76 46.02
CA THR A 105 0.93 -11.50 46.72
C THR A 105 1.47 -10.24 46.04
N THR A 106 2.09 -10.37 44.86
CA THR A 106 2.68 -9.27 44.09
C THR A 106 1.62 -8.34 43.54
N THR A 107 1.96 -7.06 43.36
CA THR A 107 1.00 -6.08 42.85
C THR A 107 0.85 -6.24 41.34
N MET A 108 -0.38 -6.13 40.78
CA MET A 108 -0.64 -6.19 39.33
C MET A 108 0.31 -5.30 38.49
N SER A 109 0.64 -4.11 38.99
CA SER A 109 1.59 -3.20 38.32
C SER A 109 3.01 -3.76 38.23
N GLU A 110 3.47 -4.53 39.23
CA GLU A 110 4.81 -5.15 39.21
C GLU A 110 4.88 -6.26 38.16
N VAL A 111 3.81 -7.05 38.03
CA VAL A 111 3.69 -8.10 37.01
C VAL A 111 3.73 -7.50 35.61
N ILE A 112 2.97 -6.43 35.37
CA ILE A 112 2.96 -5.72 34.08
C ILE A 112 4.35 -5.15 33.76
N ILE A 113 5.00 -4.49 34.74
CA ILE A 113 6.35 -3.95 34.53
C ILE A 113 7.35 -5.08 34.26
N GLY A 114 7.23 -6.23 34.94
CA GLY A 114 8.04 -7.41 34.68
C GLY A 114 7.88 -7.92 33.25
N ALA A 115 6.64 -8.08 32.79
CA ALA A 115 6.30 -8.51 31.44
C ALA A 115 6.82 -7.53 30.37
N ILE A 116 6.73 -6.23 30.63
CA ILE A 116 7.26 -5.19 29.73
C ILE A 116 8.79 -5.24 29.68
N LYS A 117 9.46 -5.46 30.81
CA LYS A 117 10.93 -5.55 30.85
C LYS A 117 11.48 -6.77 30.11
N GLU A 118 10.72 -7.86 30.07
CA GLU A 118 11.08 -9.09 29.36
C GLU A 118 11.12 -8.88 27.84
N VAL A 119 10.12 -8.18 27.28
CA VAL A 119 9.92 -8.11 25.83
C VAL A 119 10.27 -6.74 25.23
N GLY A 120 10.30 -5.68 26.06
CA GLY A 120 10.61 -4.32 25.62
C GLY A 120 11.90 -4.19 24.81
N PRO A 121 13.05 -4.75 25.26
CA PRO A 121 14.28 -4.71 24.47
C PRO A 121 14.14 -5.43 23.13
N ALA A 122 13.49 -6.60 23.10
CA ALA A 122 13.31 -7.37 21.87
C ALA A 122 12.45 -6.61 20.84
N SER A 123 11.33 -6.03 21.28
CA SER A 123 10.46 -5.20 20.42
C SER A 123 11.18 -3.96 19.89
N PHE A 124 11.96 -3.27 20.73
CA PHE A 124 12.74 -2.10 20.33
C PHE A 124 13.80 -2.46 19.27
N TYR A 125 14.61 -3.49 19.54
CA TYR A 125 15.66 -3.90 18.62
C TYR A 125 15.11 -4.50 17.32
N SER A 126 13.97 -5.21 17.37
CA SER A 126 13.31 -5.71 16.16
C SER A 126 12.93 -4.57 15.21
N LEU A 127 12.24 -3.54 15.71
CA LEU A 127 11.90 -2.37 14.90
C LEU A 127 13.12 -1.60 14.39
N LEU A 128 14.19 -1.52 15.20
CA LEU A 128 15.44 -0.87 14.79
C LEU A 128 16.14 -1.65 13.68
N VAL A 129 16.21 -2.98 13.77
CA VAL A 129 16.75 -3.84 12.70
C VAL A 129 15.94 -3.65 11.40
N ILE A 130 14.60 -3.60 11.51
CA ILE A 130 13.72 -3.31 10.37
C ILE A 130 14.01 -1.91 9.78
N ALA A 131 14.27 -0.90 10.61
CA ALA A 131 14.66 0.44 10.14
C ALA A 131 16.02 0.42 9.41
N VAL A 132 17.04 -0.20 10.01
CA VAL A 132 18.40 -0.28 9.46
C VAL A 132 18.45 -1.11 8.18
N SER A 133 17.62 -2.16 8.06
CA SER A 133 17.55 -3.00 6.84
C SER A 133 17.16 -2.22 5.58
N PHE A 134 16.55 -1.05 5.71
CA PHE A 134 16.18 -0.18 4.58
C PHE A 134 17.27 0.81 4.19
N LEU A 135 18.35 0.91 4.97
CA LEU A 135 19.46 1.83 4.70
C LEU A 135 20.11 1.63 3.32
N PRO A 136 20.26 0.40 2.78
CA PRO A 136 20.80 0.19 1.43
C PRO A 136 20.02 0.91 0.32
N ILE A 137 18.72 1.20 0.50
CA ILE A 137 17.92 1.91 -0.51
C ILE A 137 18.43 3.35 -0.74
N PHE A 138 19.08 3.96 0.25
CA PHE A 138 19.68 5.28 0.08
C PHE A 138 20.90 5.28 -0.87
N ALA A 139 21.49 4.11 -1.14
CA ALA A 139 22.54 3.95 -2.13
C ALA A 139 22.02 3.97 -3.58
N LEU A 140 20.70 3.87 -3.80
CA LEU A 140 20.13 4.01 -5.15
C LEU A 140 20.37 5.43 -5.69
N GLU A 141 20.83 5.49 -6.93
CA GLU A 141 21.14 6.74 -7.63
C GLU A 141 20.08 7.07 -8.68
N ALA A 142 20.19 8.26 -9.29
CA ALA A 142 19.38 8.71 -10.41
C ALA A 142 17.85 8.59 -10.20
N GLN A 143 17.13 8.01 -11.16
CA GLN A 143 15.68 7.93 -11.19
C GLN A 143 15.12 7.02 -10.08
N GLU A 144 15.73 5.85 -9.88
CA GLU A 144 15.35 4.92 -8.81
C GLU A 144 15.50 5.58 -7.44
N GLY A 145 16.63 6.25 -7.20
CA GLY A 145 16.86 6.98 -5.96
C GLY A 145 15.83 8.08 -5.71
N ARG A 146 15.45 8.86 -6.73
CA ARG A 146 14.42 9.90 -6.57
C ARG A 146 13.04 9.34 -6.24
N LEU A 147 12.73 8.15 -6.74
CA LEU A 147 11.46 7.46 -6.51
C LEU A 147 11.42 6.78 -5.13
N PHE A 148 12.47 6.04 -4.76
CA PHE A 148 12.48 5.19 -3.58
C PHE A 148 13.08 5.82 -2.31
N LYS A 149 13.91 6.87 -2.41
CA LYS A 149 14.42 7.55 -1.20
C LYS A 149 13.30 8.16 -0.34
N PRO A 150 12.29 8.86 -0.90
CA PRO A 150 11.17 9.36 -0.09
C PRO A 150 10.43 8.23 0.65
N LEU A 151 10.19 7.10 -0.02
CA LEU A 151 9.61 5.88 0.56
C LEU A 151 10.46 5.36 1.73
N ALA A 152 11.77 5.27 1.53
CA ALA A 152 12.70 4.79 2.55
C ALA A 152 12.79 5.74 3.75
N TYR A 153 12.79 7.05 3.53
CA TYR A 153 12.79 8.05 4.59
C TYR A 153 11.56 7.91 5.49
N THR A 154 10.36 7.94 4.92
CA THR A 154 9.13 7.91 5.71
C THR A 154 8.98 6.62 6.48
N LYS A 155 9.26 5.46 5.84
CA LYS A 155 9.23 4.17 6.51
C LYS A 155 10.23 4.10 7.66
N THR A 156 11.47 4.55 7.43
CA THR A 156 12.54 4.49 8.46
C THR A 156 12.20 5.41 9.64
N LEU A 157 11.74 6.63 9.37
CA LEU A 157 11.31 7.57 10.41
C LEU A 157 10.13 7.03 11.21
N ALA A 158 9.12 6.46 10.54
CA ALA A 158 7.98 5.84 11.21
C ALA A 158 8.43 4.67 12.11
N MET A 159 9.34 3.81 11.65
CA MET A 159 9.91 2.72 12.46
C MET A 159 10.68 3.22 13.68
N LEU A 160 11.48 4.28 13.52
CA LEU A 160 12.24 4.90 14.63
C LEU A 160 11.31 5.53 15.66
N VAL A 161 10.25 6.21 15.21
CA VAL A 161 9.22 6.73 16.11
C VAL A 161 8.51 5.59 16.83
N ALA A 162 8.10 4.54 16.11
CA ALA A 162 7.42 3.40 16.70
C ALA A 162 8.29 2.64 17.70
N SER A 163 9.59 2.51 17.47
CA SER A 163 10.50 1.85 18.40
C SER A 163 10.59 2.62 19.71
N VAL A 164 10.70 3.95 19.64
CA VAL A 164 10.66 4.82 20.83
C VAL A 164 9.30 4.73 21.52
N LEU A 165 8.19 4.76 20.79
CA LEU A 165 6.84 4.64 21.36
C LEU A 165 6.57 3.27 21.99
N SER A 166 7.17 2.20 21.47
CA SER A 166 7.03 0.83 21.98
C SER A 166 7.59 0.68 23.40
N ILE A 167 8.62 1.44 23.77
CA ILE A 167 9.20 1.43 25.13
C ILE A 167 8.71 2.57 26.02
N THR A 168 8.01 3.56 25.46
CA THR A 168 7.51 4.73 26.19
C THR A 168 5.98 4.74 26.30
N LEU A 169 5.29 5.03 25.20
CA LEU A 169 3.85 5.21 25.14
C LEU A 169 3.09 3.89 25.38
N VAL A 170 3.51 2.79 24.75
CA VAL A 170 2.82 1.49 24.88
C VAL A 170 2.77 1.03 26.35
N PRO A 171 3.90 0.96 27.09
CA PRO A 171 3.91 0.70 28.53
C PRO A 171 3.01 1.63 29.35
N ALA A 172 3.06 2.93 29.06
CA ALA A 172 2.27 3.92 29.79
C ALA A 172 0.76 3.70 29.59
N LEU A 173 0.33 3.48 28.33
CA LEU A 173 -1.06 3.21 27.99
C LEU A 173 -1.53 1.87 28.57
N LEU A 174 -0.68 0.83 28.56
CA LEU A 174 -0.99 -0.46 29.17
C LEU A 174 -1.31 -0.30 30.66
N ILE A 175 -0.45 0.38 31.43
CA ILE A 175 -0.67 0.58 32.86
C ILE A 175 -1.94 1.40 33.12
N ILE A 176 -2.24 2.39 32.28
CA ILE A 176 -3.44 3.23 32.41
C ILE A 176 -4.70 2.43 32.11
N PHE A 177 -4.75 1.72 30.98
CA PHE A 177 -5.96 1.03 30.53
C PHE A 177 -6.23 -0.29 31.28
N THR A 178 -5.20 -0.96 31.78
CA THR A 178 -5.37 -2.15 32.62
C THR A 178 -5.78 -1.82 34.06
N ARG A 179 -5.62 -0.56 34.50
CA ARG A 179 -6.00 -0.09 35.85
C ARG A 179 -7.49 0.24 35.99
N SER A 180 -8.38 -0.22 35.12
CA SER A 180 -9.80 0.13 35.19
C SER A 180 -10.43 -0.34 36.50
N LYS A 181 -10.56 0.61 37.44
CA LYS A 181 -11.47 0.51 38.58
C LYS A 181 -12.89 0.41 38.03
N GLU A 182 -13.71 -0.45 38.61
CA GLU A 182 -15.14 -0.52 38.32
C GLU A 182 -15.75 0.89 38.40
N PHE A 183 -16.41 1.33 37.33
CA PHE A 183 -17.09 2.62 37.31
C PHE A 183 -18.30 2.53 38.25
N SER A 184 -18.13 3.03 39.48
CA SER A 184 -19.16 2.97 40.53
C SER A 184 -20.13 4.17 40.52
N LYS A 185 -19.88 5.23 39.74
CA LYS A 185 -20.71 6.45 39.73
C LYS A 185 -21.20 6.81 38.33
N GLY A 186 -22.53 6.83 38.14
CA GLY A 186 -23.21 7.26 36.90
C GLY A 186 -24.59 6.61 36.71
N PRO A 187 -25.36 6.99 35.66
CA PRO A 187 -26.63 6.35 35.30
C PRO A 187 -26.44 4.86 35.02
N THR A 188 -27.35 4.00 35.50
CA THR A 188 -27.21 2.53 35.52
C THR A 188 -26.95 1.89 34.15
N TRP A 189 -27.45 2.48 33.07
CA TRP A 189 -27.21 2.01 31.71
C TRP A 189 -25.80 2.37 31.20
N LEU A 190 -25.27 3.55 31.57
CA LEU A 190 -23.90 3.99 31.23
C LEU A 190 -22.86 3.22 32.04
N THR A 191 -23.06 3.02 33.34
CA THR A 191 -22.12 2.25 34.16
C THR A 191 -22.10 0.77 33.77
N LYS A 192 -23.24 0.19 33.35
CA LYS A 192 -23.29 -1.20 32.88
C LYS A 192 -22.61 -1.39 31.53
N THR A 193 -22.77 -0.45 30.58
CA THR A 193 -22.07 -0.48 29.29
C THR A 193 -20.57 -0.18 29.45
N MET A 194 -20.19 0.80 30.27
CA MET A 194 -18.78 1.09 30.56
C MET A 194 -18.11 -0.05 31.33
N ASN A 195 -18.76 -0.67 32.31
CA ASN A 195 -18.20 -1.84 32.99
C ASN A 195 -18.15 -3.08 32.07
N PHE A 196 -19.07 -3.24 31.12
CA PHE A 196 -18.96 -4.31 30.11
C PHE A 196 -17.76 -4.09 29.16
N ILE A 197 -17.50 -2.85 28.76
CA ILE A 197 -16.41 -2.48 27.86
C ILE A 197 -15.04 -2.51 28.57
N PHE A 198 -14.96 -2.02 29.80
CA PHE A 198 -13.70 -1.86 30.55
C PHE A 198 -13.43 -2.94 31.60
N SER A 199 -14.46 -3.59 32.15
CA SER A 199 -14.34 -4.68 33.14
C SER A 199 -14.60 -6.06 32.49
N SER A 200 -14.14 -6.23 31.26
CA SER A 200 -14.14 -7.56 30.64
C SER A 200 -13.06 -8.39 31.33
N ASN A 201 -13.46 -9.44 32.05
CA ASN A 201 -12.52 -10.41 32.60
C ASN A 201 -11.61 -10.93 31.47
N MET A 202 -10.32 -10.61 31.53
CA MET A 202 -9.31 -11.18 30.64
C MET A 202 -9.48 -12.70 30.64
N LYS A 203 -9.95 -13.25 29.52
CA LYS A 203 -10.17 -14.69 29.34
C LYS A 203 -8.84 -15.32 28.97
N SER A 204 -8.68 -16.57 29.41
CA SER A 204 -7.51 -17.38 29.10
C SER A 204 -7.33 -17.56 27.60
N GLU A 205 -6.10 -17.46 27.10
CA GLU A 205 -5.78 -17.64 25.66
C GLU A 205 -6.27 -19.01 25.14
N GLU A 206 -6.17 -20.06 25.95
CA GLU A 206 -6.64 -21.42 25.62
C GLU A 206 -8.17 -21.52 25.53
N SER A 207 -8.87 -20.59 26.18
CA SER A 207 -10.34 -20.48 26.12
C SER A 207 -10.83 -19.67 24.92
N HIS A 208 -9.92 -19.02 24.18
CA HIS A 208 -10.28 -18.25 23.01
C HIS A 208 -10.70 -19.20 21.87
N PRO A 209 -11.89 -19.02 21.26
CA PRO A 209 -12.41 -19.96 20.27
C PRO A 209 -11.51 -20.05 19.02
N ILE A 210 -10.95 -18.91 18.59
CA ILE A 210 -10.04 -18.84 17.44
C ILE A 210 -8.68 -19.47 17.78
N SER A 211 -8.01 -19.06 18.87
CA SER A 211 -6.71 -19.61 19.25
C SER A 211 -6.77 -21.12 19.51
N ASN A 212 -7.81 -21.63 20.18
CA ASN A 212 -7.97 -23.08 20.39
C ASN A 212 -8.10 -23.86 19.06
N PHE A 213 -8.85 -23.33 18.10
CA PHE A 213 -8.92 -23.91 16.77
C PHE A 213 -7.56 -23.89 16.04
N LEU A 214 -6.83 -22.78 16.14
CA LEU A 214 -5.49 -22.65 15.56
C LEU A 214 -4.50 -23.62 16.22
N PHE A 215 -4.50 -23.77 17.54
CA PHE A 215 -3.63 -24.71 18.26
C PHE A 215 -3.92 -26.17 17.87
N LYS A 216 -5.19 -26.54 17.64
CA LYS A 216 -5.55 -27.88 17.17
C LYS A 216 -5.01 -28.20 15.78
N ILE A 217 -4.89 -27.20 14.91
CA ILE A 217 -4.34 -27.37 13.56
C ILE A 217 -2.81 -27.30 13.59
N TYR A 218 -2.26 -26.33 14.33
CA TYR A 218 -0.84 -26.04 14.37
C TYR A 218 -0.03 -27.07 15.18
N GLY A 219 -0.54 -27.52 16.34
CA GLY A 219 0.14 -28.46 17.23
C GLY A 219 0.62 -29.74 16.53
N PRO A 220 -0.28 -30.49 15.86
CA PRO A 220 0.12 -31.71 15.13
C PRO A 220 1.15 -31.45 14.03
N ALA A 221 1.10 -30.27 13.39
CA ALA A 221 2.08 -29.90 12.38
C ALA A 221 3.47 -29.64 12.99
N VAL A 222 3.53 -29.00 14.16
CA VAL A 222 4.78 -28.77 14.89
C VAL A 222 5.38 -30.09 15.35
N ASP A 223 4.58 -30.96 15.96
CA ASP A 223 5.04 -32.27 16.42
C ASP A 223 5.64 -33.07 15.25
N TRP A 224 4.96 -33.06 14.11
CA TRP A 224 5.47 -33.70 12.88
C TRP A 224 6.79 -33.08 12.40
N VAL A 225 6.92 -31.75 12.45
CA VAL A 225 8.14 -31.03 12.03
C VAL A 225 9.33 -31.39 12.91
N VAL A 226 9.12 -31.45 14.24
CA VAL A 226 10.16 -31.78 15.21
C VAL A 226 10.60 -33.25 15.06
N ASP A 227 9.65 -34.17 14.92
CA ASP A 227 9.92 -35.59 14.71
C ASP A 227 10.67 -35.86 13.40
N HIS A 228 10.38 -35.07 12.36
CA HIS A 228 10.92 -35.26 11.01
C HIS A 228 11.87 -34.16 10.54
N ARG A 229 12.64 -33.54 11.46
CA ARG A 229 13.51 -32.38 11.17
C ARG A 229 14.34 -32.46 9.89
N LYS A 230 14.92 -33.63 9.58
CA LYS A 230 15.74 -33.83 8.36
C LYS A 230 14.90 -33.79 7.08
N LYS A 231 13.70 -34.39 7.10
CA LYS A 231 12.78 -34.37 5.96
C LYS A 231 12.28 -32.95 5.71
N VAL A 232 11.95 -32.21 6.77
CA VAL A 232 11.49 -30.82 6.68
C VAL A 232 12.56 -29.94 6.02
N VAL A 233 13.82 -30.04 6.47
CA VAL A 233 14.92 -29.29 5.86
C VAL A 233 15.11 -29.71 4.39
N ALA A 234 15.05 -31.00 4.07
CA ALA A 234 15.15 -31.47 2.70
C ALA A 234 14.02 -30.92 1.81
N ILE A 235 12.77 -30.94 2.30
CA ILE A 235 11.61 -30.37 1.60
C ILE A 235 11.79 -28.87 1.40
N ALA A 236 12.24 -28.13 2.41
CA ALA A 236 12.50 -26.70 2.31
C ALA A 236 13.55 -26.38 1.23
N VAL A 237 14.65 -27.14 1.21
CA VAL A 237 15.68 -27.00 0.16
C VAL A 237 15.11 -27.33 -1.22
N VAL A 238 14.35 -28.42 -1.36
CA VAL A 238 13.70 -28.78 -2.62
C VAL A 238 12.73 -27.69 -3.07
N MET A 239 11.93 -27.12 -2.17
CA MET A 239 11.03 -26.01 -2.50
C MET A 239 11.81 -24.79 -3.01
N VAL A 240 12.91 -24.42 -2.35
CA VAL A 240 13.79 -23.34 -2.85
C VAL A 240 14.31 -23.67 -4.25
N LEU A 241 14.78 -24.90 -4.49
CA LEU A 241 15.26 -25.31 -5.82
C LEU A 241 14.16 -25.26 -6.90
N VAL A 242 12.92 -25.60 -6.55
CA VAL A 242 11.76 -25.54 -7.45
C VAL A 242 11.38 -24.09 -7.81
N THR A 243 11.69 -23.11 -6.95
CA THR A 243 11.45 -21.69 -7.29
C THR A 243 12.41 -21.15 -8.36
N ILE A 244 13.57 -21.77 -8.57
CA ILE A 244 14.60 -21.30 -9.51
C ILE A 244 14.08 -21.27 -10.97
N PRO A 245 13.50 -22.35 -11.53
CA PRO A 245 12.90 -22.30 -12.87
C PRO A 245 11.77 -21.27 -13.02
N VAL A 246 11.03 -20.98 -11.95
CA VAL A 246 9.95 -19.98 -11.96
C VAL A 246 10.54 -18.58 -12.03
N TYR A 247 11.59 -18.31 -11.25
CA TYR A 247 12.30 -17.04 -11.26
C TYR A 247 12.85 -16.70 -12.66
N PHE A 248 13.44 -17.69 -13.35
CA PHE A 248 13.94 -17.50 -14.72
C PHE A 248 12.87 -17.24 -15.78
N LYS A 249 11.58 -17.46 -15.48
CA LYS A 249 10.46 -17.15 -16.38
C LYS A 249 9.87 -15.76 -16.13
N LEU A 250 10.27 -15.07 -15.07
CA LEU A 250 9.79 -13.72 -14.79
C LEU A 250 10.43 -12.71 -15.74
N GLY A 251 9.61 -11.79 -16.25
CA GLY A 251 10.09 -10.65 -17.02
C GLY A 251 10.77 -9.60 -16.13
N SER A 252 11.46 -8.65 -16.76
CA SER A 252 12.07 -7.50 -16.09
C SER A 252 11.42 -6.21 -16.58
N GLU A 253 10.95 -5.39 -15.65
CA GLU A 253 10.46 -4.03 -15.92
C GLU A 253 11.13 -3.07 -14.93
N PHE A 254 11.39 -1.83 -15.38
CA PHE A 254 12.00 -0.81 -14.51
C PHE A 254 11.06 -0.39 -13.38
N MET A 255 9.79 -0.11 -13.72
CA MET A 255 8.73 0.17 -12.75
C MET A 255 7.37 -0.17 -13.37
N PRO A 256 6.37 -0.61 -12.57
CA PRO A 256 5.02 -0.79 -13.06
C PRO A 256 4.48 0.52 -13.67
N PRO A 257 3.72 0.46 -14.77
CA PRO A 257 3.13 1.66 -15.36
C PRO A 257 2.13 2.28 -14.37
N LEU A 258 2.36 3.54 -14.00
CA LEU A 258 1.46 4.32 -13.17
C LEU A 258 0.30 4.82 -14.03
N ASN A 259 -0.93 4.49 -13.69
CA ASN A 259 -2.08 5.01 -14.43
C ASN A 259 -2.34 6.48 -14.08
N GLU A 260 -2.03 7.39 -15.01
CA GLU A 260 -2.23 8.83 -14.84
C GLU A 260 -3.67 9.29 -15.16
N GLY A 261 -4.55 8.40 -15.65
CA GLY A 261 -5.88 8.74 -16.16
C GLY A 261 -5.86 9.50 -17.49
N THR A 262 -4.68 9.71 -18.07
CA THR A 262 -4.45 10.41 -19.32
C THR A 262 -3.41 9.65 -20.15
N ILE A 263 -3.58 9.68 -21.47
CA ILE A 263 -2.65 9.08 -22.43
C ILE A 263 -1.95 10.22 -23.18
N LEU A 264 -0.65 10.03 -23.43
CA LEU A 264 0.12 10.87 -24.34
C LEU A 264 0.41 10.06 -25.62
N TYR A 265 -0.20 10.47 -26.73
CA TYR A 265 0.02 9.90 -28.05
C TYR A 265 1.07 10.74 -28.80
N MET A 266 2.17 10.12 -29.23
CA MET A 266 3.32 10.82 -29.80
C MET A 266 3.77 10.23 -31.13
N PRO A 267 2.99 10.38 -32.20
CA PRO A 267 3.41 9.82 -33.46
C PRO A 267 4.52 10.65 -34.10
N THR A 268 5.40 9.96 -34.81
CA THR A 268 6.47 10.60 -35.60
C THR A 268 6.36 10.24 -37.07
N THR A 269 6.65 11.21 -37.93
CA THR A 269 6.71 11.06 -39.38
C THR A 269 8.08 11.50 -39.92
N MET A 270 8.28 11.37 -41.22
CA MET A 270 9.51 11.76 -41.90
C MET A 270 9.77 13.28 -41.73
N PRO A 271 11.05 13.69 -41.57
CA PRO A 271 11.39 15.11 -41.58
C PRO A 271 10.98 15.77 -42.90
N GLY A 272 10.39 16.97 -42.84
CA GLY A 272 10.01 17.75 -44.02
C GLY A 272 8.50 17.87 -44.30
N ILE A 273 7.64 17.38 -43.41
CA ILE A 273 6.19 17.64 -43.48
C ILE A 273 5.90 19.14 -43.45
N SER A 274 4.98 19.60 -44.30
CA SER A 274 4.54 21.00 -44.32
C SER A 274 3.66 21.30 -43.09
N VAL A 275 3.62 22.57 -42.67
CA VAL A 275 2.75 23.00 -41.55
C VAL A 275 1.29 22.63 -41.80
N THR A 276 0.82 22.85 -43.03
CA THR A 276 -0.56 22.56 -43.44
C THR A 276 -0.87 21.07 -43.36
N GLU A 277 0.03 20.20 -43.84
CA GLU A 277 -0.20 18.76 -43.78
C GLU A 277 -0.09 18.23 -42.34
N ALA A 278 0.84 18.77 -41.55
CA ALA A 278 0.92 18.44 -40.13
C ALA A 278 -0.38 18.80 -39.39
N GLN A 279 -0.97 19.97 -39.69
CA GLN A 279 -2.26 20.38 -39.11
C GLN A 279 -3.41 19.47 -39.57
N ASN A 280 -3.49 19.15 -40.87
CA ASN A 280 -4.52 18.24 -41.41
C ASN A 280 -4.43 16.85 -40.77
N LEU A 281 -3.20 16.33 -40.64
CA LEU A 281 -2.95 15.02 -40.04
C LEU A 281 -3.30 15.02 -38.55
N LEU A 282 -2.91 16.07 -37.81
CA LEU A 282 -3.27 16.24 -36.40
C LEU A 282 -4.79 16.27 -36.18
N GLN A 283 -5.53 17.04 -37.00
CA GLN A 283 -6.99 17.10 -36.89
C GLN A 283 -7.65 15.75 -37.14
N LYS A 284 -7.22 15.01 -38.17
CA LYS A 284 -7.73 13.65 -38.44
C LYS A 284 -7.43 12.69 -37.30
N GLN A 285 -6.25 12.77 -36.72
CA GLN A 285 -5.87 11.99 -35.55
C GLN A 285 -6.79 12.30 -34.36
N ASP A 286 -6.99 13.59 -34.07
CA ASP A 286 -7.81 14.03 -32.95
C ASP A 286 -9.29 13.64 -33.12
N GLU A 287 -9.84 13.70 -34.33
CA GLU A 287 -11.19 13.22 -34.65
C GLU A 287 -11.35 11.71 -34.39
N ILE A 288 -10.38 10.90 -34.82
CA ILE A 288 -10.39 9.46 -34.57
C ILE A 288 -10.31 9.17 -33.07
N LEU A 289 -9.41 9.84 -32.34
CA LEU A 289 -9.29 9.67 -30.89
C LEU A 289 -10.56 10.09 -30.16
N LYS A 290 -11.19 11.18 -30.60
CA LYS A 290 -12.43 11.67 -29.99
C LYS A 290 -13.65 10.78 -30.26
N SER A 291 -13.58 9.93 -31.28
CA SER A 291 -14.64 8.95 -31.59
C SER A 291 -14.77 7.83 -30.55
N PHE A 292 -13.75 7.61 -29.73
CA PHE A 292 -13.78 6.60 -28.66
C PHE A 292 -14.63 7.05 -27.48
N PRO A 293 -15.59 6.24 -26.99
CA PRO A 293 -16.49 6.64 -25.92
C PRO A 293 -15.78 6.81 -24.56
N GLU A 294 -14.62 6.18 -24.37
CA GLU A 294 -13.76 6.32 -23.19
C GLU A 294 -13.08 7.70 -23.12
N VAL A 295 -12.98 8.42 -24.25
CA VAL A 295 -12.21 9.67 -24.36
C VAL A 295 -13.06 10.88 -24.00
N LEU A 296 -12.65 11.58 -22.93
CA LEU A 296 -13.30 12.80 -22.45
C LEU A 296 -12.87 14.03 -23.24
N SER A 297 -11.58 14.21 -23.51
CA SER A 297 -11.07 15.29 -24.35
C SER A 297 -9.79 14.89 -25.06
N VAL A 298 -9.51 15.55 -26.19
CA VAL A 298 -8.31 15.35 -27.00
C VAL A 298 -7.72 16.72 -27.26
N HIS A 299 -6.41 16.86 -27.06
CA HIS A 299 -5.69 18.09 -27.33
C HIS A 299 -4.39 17.76 -28.08
N GLY A 300 -4.46 17.84 -29.41
CA GLY A 300 -3.31 17.69 -30.30
C GLY A 300 -2.43 18.94 -30.36
N LYS A 301 -1.13 18.72 -30.41
CA LYS A 301 -0.10 19.73 -30.68
C LYS A 301 0.86 19.19 -31.74
N ALA A 302 1.03 19.91 -32.85
CA ALA A 302 2.07 19.63 -33.84
C ALA A 302 3.23 20.63 -33.67
N GLY A 303 4.46 20.14 -33.57
CA GLY A 303 5.62 20.98 -33.28
C GLY A 303 5.65 21.47 -31.83
N ARG A 304 6.04 22.73 -31.63
CA ARG A 304 6.39 23.28 -30.32
C ARG A 304 5.46 24.37 -29.82
N ALA A 305 5.32 24.43 -28.50
CA ALA A 305 4.88 25.61 -27.78
C ALA A 305 5.98 26.69 -27.72
N ALA A 306 5.60 27.93 -27.39
CA ALA A 306 6.52 29.06 -27.25
C ALA A 306 7.31 29.01 -25.92
N THR A 307 8.06 27.91 -25.71
CA THR A 307 8.90 27.69 -24.52
C THR A 307 10.15 26.90 -24.89
N ALA A 308 11.25 27.17 -24.19
CA ALA A 308 12.50 26.42 -24.37
C ALA A 308 12.38 24.95 -23.94
N THR A 309 11.39 24.62 -23.11
CA THR A 309 11.12 23.25 -22.65
C THR A 309 10.47 22.38 -23.72
N ASP A 310 10.04 22.95 -24.85
CA ASP A 310 9.37 22.25 -25.94
C ASP A 310 10.08 22.51 -27.28
N PRO A 311 11.10 21.71 -27.62
CA PRO A 311 11.80 21.81 -28.90
C PRO A 311 11.29 20.79 -29.94
N ALA A 312 10.02 20.39 -29.90
CA ALA A 312 9.47 19.41 -30.84
C ALA A 312 9.38 19.95 -32.28
N PRO A 313 9.87 19.19 -33.29
CA PRO A 313 9.72 19.56 -34.70
C PRO A 313 8.29 19.29 -35.19
N LEU A 314 7.90 19.86 -36.34
CA LEU A 314 6.58 19.62 -36.95
C LEU A 314 6.34 18.16 -37.37
N SER A 315 7.41 17.38 -37.56
CA SER A 315 7.35 15.94 -37.84
C SER A 315 7.01 15.08 -36.61
N MET A 316 6.91 15.70 -35.44
CA MET A 316 6.50 15.07 -34.19
C MET A 316 5.23 15.75 -33.70
N MET A 317 4.22 14.96 -33.39
CA MET A 317 2.97 15.43 -32.82
C MET A 317 2.87 14.89 -31.40
N GLU A 318 2.24 15.65 -30.52
CA GLU A 318 1.95 15.24 -29.16
C GLU A 318 0.48 15.53 -28.90
N THR A 319 -0.30 14.48 -28.72
CA THR A 319 -1.72 14.58 -28.42
C THR A 319 -1.97 14.09 -27.01
N VAL A 320 -2.46 14.97 -26.14
CA VAL A 320 -2.90 14.61 -24.79
C VAL A 320 -4.36 14.17 -24.87
N VAL A 321 -4.62 12.93 -24.44
CA VAL A 321 -5.94 12.32 -24.42
C VAL A 321 -6.38 12.12 -22.98
N VAL A 322 -7.41 12.84 -22.56
CA VAL A 322 -8.01 12.68 -21.23
C VAL A 322 -9.10 11.63 -21.30
N LEU A 323 -9.03 10.63 -20.43
CA LEU A 323 -10.01 9.55 -20.38
C LEU A 323 -11.04 9.79 -19.27
N LYS A 324 -12.20 9.15 -19.42
CA LYS A 324 -13.18 9.01 -18.33
C LYS A 324 -12.65 8.07 -17.25
N ASP A 325 -13.29 8.09 -16.09
CA ASP A 325 -13.04 7.10 -15.05
C ASP A 325 -13.22 5.68 -15.62
N GLN A 326 -12.32 4.77 -15.25
CA GLN A 326 -12.28 3.40 -15.77
C GLN A 326 -13.59 2.62 -15.52
N ARG A 327 -14.36 3.01 -14.49
CA ARG A 327 -15.68 2.43 -14.19
C ARG A 327 -16.74 2.76 -15.25
N GLU A 328 -16.54 3.81 -16.04
CA GLU A 328 -17.46 4.23 -17.11
C GLU A 328 -17.11 3.64 -18.47
N TRP A 329 -16.02 2.84 -18.55
CA TRP A 329 -15.56 2.29 -19.82
C TRP A 329 -16.49 1.18 -20.33
N ARG A 330 -16.42 0.94 -21.65
CA ARG A 330 -17.22 -0.12 -22.28
C ARG A 330 -16.90 -1.47 -21.63
N LYS A 331 -17.94 -2.29 -21.50
CA LYS A 331 -17.81 -3.66 -21.04
C LYS A 331 -17.28 -4.55 -22.14
N VAL A 332 -16.40 -5.47 -21.77
CA VAL A 332 -15.79 -6.43 -22.69
C VAL A 332 -16.13 -7.83 -22.20
N ASP A 333 -16.46 -8.73 -23.13
CA ASP A 333 -16.69 -10.12 -22.80
C ASP A 333 -15.40 -10.76 -22.28
N ARG A 334 -15.47 -11.32 -21.08
CA ARG A 334 -14.36 -11.98 -20.41
C ARG A 334 -14.53 -13.48 -20.51
N TRP A 335 -13.48 -14.21 -20.14
CA TRP A 335 -13.48 -15.67 -20.11
C TRP A 335 -14.60 -16.25 -19.24
N TYR A 336 -15.11 -15.52 -18.23
CA TYR A 336 -16.22 -15.97 -17.37
C TYR A 336 -17.61 -15.54 -17.89
N SER A 337 -17.69 -14.83 -19.03
CA SER A 337 -18.98 -14.40 -19.61
C SER A 337 -19.87 -15.58 -20.02
N PHE A 338 -19.30 -16.78 -20.23
CA PHE A 338 -20.10 -17.99 -20.50
C PHE A 338 -20.86 -18.51 -19.27
N LEU A 339 -20.47 -18.12 -18.05
CA LEU A 339 -21.10 -18.57 -16.82
C LEU A 339 -22.39 -17.77 -16.53
N PRO A 340 -23.36 -18.36 -15.81
CA PRO A 340 -24.53 -17.63 -15.31
C PRO A 340 -24.14 -16.41 -14.46
N SER A 341 -24.92 -15.33 -14.56
CA SER A 341 -24.62 -14.01 -13.96
C SER A 341 -24.38 -14.02 -12.44
N PHE A 342 -25.00 -14.95 -11.70
CA PHE A 342 -24.78 -15.06 -10.25
C PHE A 342 -23.37 -15.55 -9.86
N LEU A 343 -22.66 -16.22 -10.78
CA LEU A 343 -21.28 -16.66 -10.57
C LEU A 343 -20.25 -15.62 -10.98
N HIS A 344 -20.64 -14.50 -11.60
CA HIS A 344 -19.69 -13.48 -12.07
C HIS A 344 -19.02 -12.73 -10.92
N GLY A 345 -19.70 -12.59 -9.77
CA GLY A 345 -19.25 -11.82 -8.61
C GLY A 345 -17.77 -12.02 -8.24
N PRO A 346 -17.32 -13.26 -7.90
CA PRO A 346 -15.93 -13.51 -7.55
C PRO A 346 -14.95 -13.25 -8.70
N PHE A 347 -15.35 -13.50 -9.95
CA PHE A 347 -14.47 -13.32 -11.10
C PHE A 347 -14.28 -11.86 -11.50
N LYS A 348 -15.28 -11.00 -11.26
CA LYS A 348 -15.17 -9.55 -11.49
C LYS A 348 -14.11 -8.87 -10.63
N TRP A 349 -13.78 -9.45 -9.47
CA TRP A 349 -12.71 -8.94 -8.62
C TRP A 349 -11.32 -9.20 -9.21
N ILE A 350 -11.13 -10.34 -9.88
CA ILE A 350 -9.85 -10.74 -10.48
C ILE A 350 -9.69 -10.12 -11.86
N THR A 351 -10.75 -10.19 -12.67
CA THR A 351 -10.79 -9.70 -14.05
C THR A 351 -12.03 -8.83 -14.20
N PRO A 352 -11.91 -7.49 -14.15
CA PRO A 352 -13.06 -6.62 -14.26
C PRO A 352 -13.79 -6.74 -15.61
N ASP A 353 -15.10 -6.45 -15.60
CA ASP A 353 -15.96 -6.53 -16.79
C ASP A 353 -15.83 -5.32 -17.73
N PHE A 354 -15.07 -4.29 -17.34
CA PHE A 354 -14.71 -3.15 -18.17
C PHE A 354 -13.42 -3.37 -18.95
N MET A 355 -13.26 -2.64 -20.06
CA MET A 355 -12.07 -2.64 -20.89
C MET A 355 -10.80 -2.31 -20.09
N SER A 356 -9.69 -2.96 -20.42
CA SER A 356 -8.38 -2.64 -19.83
C SER A 356 -7.66 -1.54 -20.62
N TRP A 357 -6.66 -0.93 -20.00
CA TRP A 357 -5.82 0.09 -20.66
C TRP A 357 -5.10 -0.45 -21.90
N GLU A 358 -4.55 -1.67 -21.80
CA GLU A 358 -3.87 -2.32 -22.92
C GLU A 358 -4.81 -2.59 -24.09
N GLU A 359 -6.03 -3.04 -23.80
CA GLU A 359 -7.07 -3.24 -24.82
C GLU A 359 -7.47 -1.93 -25.49
N LEU A 360 -7.66 -0.87 -24.70
CA LEU A 360 -8.01 0.45 -25.23
C LEU A 360 -6.89 1.01 -26.12
N ILE A 361 -5.64 0.97 -25.65
CA ILE A 361 -4.47 1.42 -26.41
C ILE A 361 -4.30 0.58 -27.69
N SER A 362 -4.51 -0.73 -27.61
CA SER A 362 -4.48 -1.62 -28.78
C SER A 362 -5.56 -1.26 -29.80
N GLU A 363 -6.81 -1.01 -29.35
CA GLU A 363 -7.90 -0.59 -30.23
C GLU A 363 -7.60 0.77 -30.87
N MET A 364 -7.13 1.75 -30.09
CA MET A 364 -6.68 3.05 -30.59
C MET A 364 -5.56 2.89 -31.62
N ASN A 365 -4.51 2.14 -31.30
CA ASN A 365 -3.38 1.91 -32.20
C ASN A 365 -3.80 1.24 -33.51
N SER A 366 -4.80 0.36 -33.48
CA SER A 366 -5.33 -0.29 -34.67
C SER A 366 -6.03 0.67 -35.62
N LYS A 367 -6.74 1.69 -35.09
CA LYS A 367 -7.43 2.73 -35.89
C LYS A 367 -6.50 3.87 -36.31
N MET A 368 -5.41 4.09 -35.59
CA MET A 368 -4.43 5.16 -35.84
C MET A 368 -3.38 4.76 -36.89
N LYS A 369 -3.80 4.15 -38.01
CA LYS A 369 -2.87 3.71 -39.08
C LYS A 369 -2.83 4.72 -40.21
N PHE A 370 -1.89 5.66 -40.14
CA PHE A 370 -1.61 6.61 -41.21
C PHE A 370 -0.35 6.22 -41.98
N PRO A 371 -0.34 6.34 -43.32
CA PRO A 371 0.87 6.10 -44.12
C PRO A 371 2.03 7.00 -43.68
N GLY A 372 3.21 6.42 -43.46
CA GLY A 372 4.42 7.19 -43.08
C GLY A 372 4.41 7.74 -41.65
N LEU A 373 3.51 7.25 -40.80
CA LEU A 373 3.42 7.60 -39.38
C LEU A 373 3.80 6.39 -38.52
N THR A 374 4.66 6.60 -37.54
CA THR A 374 4.98 5.60 -36.50
C THR A 374 4.33 6.03 -35.21
N ASN A 375 3.46 5.18 -34.66
CA ASN A 375 2.71 5.46 -33.45
C ASN A 375 3.56 5.15 -32.21
N ALA A 376 3.53 6.05 -31.23
CA ALA A 376 4.04 5.81 -29.89
C ALA A 376 2.99 6.25 -28.86
N TRP A 377 2.82 5.43 -27.83
CA TRP A 377 1.85 5.63 -26.75
C TRP A 377 2.61 5.63 -25.43
N THR A 378 2.43 6.68 -24.64
CA THR A 378 3.02 6.79 -23.31
C THR A 378 2.06 7.54 -22.38
N LEU A 379 2.53 7.84 -21.18
CA LEU A 379 1.81 8.64 -20.21
C LEU A 379 2.48 10.02 -20.08
N PRO A 380 1.75 11.11 -19.80
CA PRO A 380 2.34 12.44 -19.77
C PRO A 380 3.55 12.60 -18.84
N ILE A 381 3.47 12.18 -17.57
CA ILE A 381 4.58 12.33 -16.62
C ILE A 381 5.70 11.37 -16.98
N LYS A 382 5.38 10.09 -17.22
CA LYS A 382 6.39 9.08 -17.61
C LYS A 382 7.15 9.50 -18.86
N GLY A 383 6.44 9.85 -19.93
CA GLY A 383 7.03 10.24 -21.20
C GLY A 383 7.97 11.44 -21.08
N ARG A 384 7.62 12.43 -20.25
CA ARG A 384 8.51 13.58 -19.98
C ARG A 384 9.75 13.20 -19.18
N ILE A 385 9.63 12.32 -18.19
CA ILE A 385 10.79 11.81 -17.43
C ILE A 385 11.71 11.00 -18.34
N ASP A 386 11.15 10.12 -19.17
CA ASP A 386 11.90 9.28 -20.10
C ASP A 386 12.65 10.13 -21.13
N MET A 387 12.01 11.19 -21.66
CA MET A 387 12.65 12.16 -22.56
C MET A 387 13.82 12.91 -21.91
N LEU A 388 13.69 13.28 -20.64
CA LEU A 388 14.72 13.99 -19.89
C LEU A 388 15.90 13.09 -19.51
N THR A 389 15.64 11.81 -19.24
CA THR A 389 16.65 10.84 -18.78
C THR A 389 17.40 10.19 -19.93
N THR A 390 16.69 9.78 -20.98
CA THR A 390 17.28 9.08 -22.14
C THR A 390 17.74 10.05 -23.23
N GLY A 391 17.17 11.26 -23.28
CA GLY A 391 17.32 12.17 -24.41
C GLY A 391 16.59 11.72 -25.68
N ILE A 392 15.98 10.53 -25.67
CA ILE A 392 15.20 9.95 -26.78
C ILE A 392 13.74 10.37 -26.62
N ARG A 393 13.11 10.80 -27.71
CA ARG A 393 11.77 11.41 -27.71
C ARG A 393 10.70 10.55 -28.37
N THR A 394 10.99 9.28 -28.58
CA THR A 394 10.16 8.30 -29.31
C THR A 394 10.15 6.97 -28.59
#